data_AF-A0A2P8W2Z4-F1
#
_entry.id   AF-A0A2P8W2Z4-F1
#
_cell.length_a   1.000
_cell.length_b   1.000
_cell.length_c   1.000
_cell.angle_alpha   90.00
_cell.angle_beta   90.00
_cell.angle_gamma   90.00
#
_symmetry.space_group_name_H-M   'P 1'
#
loop_
_entity.id
_entity.type
_entity.pdbx_description
1 polymer ?
#
loop_
_entity_poly.entity_id
_entity_poly.type
_entity_poly.pdbx_seq_one_letter_code
_entity_poly.pdbx_strand_id
1 'polypeptide(L)'
;MKLPVNLQELLQQNEQTIATISALIGQGSAIVNCAGVEAIPPEQLTLLLSGIPAEWDLVELAQVLDQETLTESFAHQLTQEIDRRLGRTAGIENRESGIGERCFTNGSPLPLDVFNLRNEVISDYRRYIESFLRIRDPKVEQFVHQELERGQLWTDPLLQLNPSYKQGATIHELIQRGVLHPDCERYFPGFRFRYHQEQAFLAAQRQEPYVLTTGTGSGKSMTYVVPLFDDLLRHPEVNGVRAILVYPMNALINSQKQEFDKFLENFPHTHIRVEQYTGQENLTKKTEIQNNPPHILLTNYVMLELMLTRTHEEKLVVSPDLKFLILDELHTYRGRQGADVAMLIRKLRQRSGKDLLCIGTSATMSTEGDRENRRVSRTYSLRSFYNALGQWPSAQGHRPGTSTTTAKGPRPVLRQRLPFLET
;
A
#
# COMPACT_ATOMS: atom_id res chain seq x y z
N MET A 1 7.29 6.44 -32.25
CA MET A 1 5.91 6.96 -32.23
C MET A 1 5.03 5.84 -32.75
N LYS A 2 4.11 5.31 -31.94
CA LYS A 2 3.25 4.19 -32.36
C LYS A 2 2.18 4.72 -33.34
N LEU A 3 1.87 3.95 -34.38
CA LEU A 3 0.85 4.29 -35.37
C LEU A 3 -0.54 4.19 -34.72
N PRO A 4 -1.34 5.26 -34.68
CA PRO A 4 -2.72 5.16 -34.22
C PRO A 4 -3.58 4.46 -35.28
N VAL A 5 -4.35 3.46 -34.87
CA VAL A 5 -5.21 2.65 -35.74
C VAL A 5 -6.62 2.67 -35.16
N ASN A 6 -7.61 3.15 -35.92
CA ASN A 6 -9.01 3.02 -35.53
C ASN A 6 -9.53 1.65 -35.97
N LEU A 7 -9.97 0.84 -35.02
CA LEU A 7 -10.42 -0.53 -35.28
C LEU A 7 -11.68 -0.56 -36.14
N GLN A 8 -12.62 0.36 -35.94
CA GLN A 8 -13.85 0.43 -36.72
C GLN A 8 -13.58 0.77 -38.19
N GLU A 9 -12.63 1.67 -38.46
CA GLU A 9 -12.20 2.00 -39.83
C GLU A 9 -11.39 0.86 -40.47
N LEU A 10 -10.58 0.16 -39.67
CA LEU A 10 -9.77 -0.98 -40.13
C LEU A 10 -10.64 -2.13 -40.63
N LEU A 11 -11.73 -2.43 -39.92
CA LEU A 11 -12.65 -3.53 -40.26
C LEU A 11 -13.46 -3.28 -41.54
N GLN A 12 -13.47 -2.05 -42.04
CA GLN A 12 -14.08 -1.67 -43.33
C GLN A 12 -13.10 -1.79 -44.51
N GLN A 13 -11.81 -2.07 -44.24
CA GLN A 13 -10.78 -2.22 -45.27
C GLN A 13 -10.75 -3.65 -45.84
N ASN A 14 -10.02 -3.83 -46.95
CA ASN A 14 -9.81 -5.15 -47.54
C ASN A 14 -8.91 -6.03 -46.66
N GLU A 15 -8.99 -7.34 -46.88
CA GLU A 15 -8.28 -8.33 -46.05
C GLU A 15 -6.75 -8.15 -46.03
N GLN A 16 -6.16 -7.76 -47.16
CA GLN A 16 -4.73 -7.47 -47.27
C GLN A 16 -4.29 -6.30 -46.38
N THR A 17 -5.12 -5.27 -46.25
CA THR A 17 -4.85 -4.11 -45.38
C THR A 17 -4.96 -4.50 -43.91
N ILE A 18 -5.97 -5.29 -43.55
CA ILE A 18 -6.15 -5.81 -42.19
C ILE A 18 -4.96 -6.68 -41.78
N ALA A 19 -4.50 -7.59 -42.64
CA ALA A 19 -3.34 -8.44 -42.37
C ALA A 19 -2.03 -7.64 -42.22
N THR A 20 -1.84 -6.60 -43.03
CA THR A 20 -0.64 -5.74 -42.96
C THR A 20 -0.60 -4.96 -41.65
N ILE A 21 -1.73 -4.40 -41.24
CA ILE A 21 -1.84 -3.65 -39.98
C ILE A 21 -1.76 -4.60 -38.78
N SER A 22 -2.33 -5.81 -38.89
CA SER A 22 -2.17 -6.88 -37.90
C SER A 22 -0.69 -7.20 -37.61
N ALA A 23 0.15 -7.27 -38.64
CA ALA A 23 1.59 -7.49 -38.45
C ALA A 23 2.28 -6.32 -37.71
N LEU A 24 1.86 -5.07 -37.98
CA LEU A 24 2.37 -3.90 -37.25
C LEU A 24 1.92 -3.87 -35.78
N ILE A 25 0.71 -4.36 -35.50
CA ILE A 25 0.18 -4.57 -34.14
C ILE A 25 1.02 -5.63 -33.41
N GLY A 26 1.29 -6.77 -34.04
CA GLY A 26 2.13 -7.84 -33.46
C GLY A 26 3.59 -7.43 -33.21
N GLN A 27 4.10 -6.43 -33.93
CA GLN A 27 5.42 -5.83 -33.69
C GLN A 27 5.41 -4.73 -32.61
N GLY A 28 4.25 -4.46 -31.98
CA GLY A 28 4.10 -3.40 -30.97
C GLY A 28 4.22 -1.97 -31.52
N SER A 29 4.16 -1.81 -32.84
CA SER A 29 4.39 -0.52 -33.52
C SER A 29 3.09 0.26 -33.80
N ALA A 30 1.93 -0.29 -33.42
CA ALA A 30 0.63 0.35 -33.51
C ALA A 30 -0.09 0.40 -32.14
N ILE A 31 -0.98 1.39 -31.95
CA ILE A 31 -1.98 1.43 -30.89
C ILE A 31 -3.36 1.39 -31.55
N VAL A 32 -4.19 0.46 -31.13
CA VAL A 32 -5.53 0.23 -31.68
C VAL A 32 -6.56 0.87 -30.77
N ASN A 33 -7.31 1.83 -31.31
CA ASN A 33 -8.49 2.41 -30.70
C ASN A 33 -9.72 1.55 -31.01
N CYS A 34 -10.41 1.09 -29.97
CA CYS A 34 -11.54 0.16 -30.05
C CYS A 34 -12.92 0.84 -29.88
N ALA A 35 -12.97 2.18 -29.89
CA ALA A 35 -14.20 2.92 -29.64
C ALA A 35 -15.31 2.53 -30.63
N GLY A 36 -16.50 2.24 -30.10
CA GLY A 36 -17.68 1.91 -30.91
C GLY A 36 -17.70 0.49 -31.49
N VAL A 37 -16.76 -0.39 -31.10
CA VAL A 37 -16.75 -1.80 -31.51
C VAL A 37 -17.30 -2.67 -30.36
N GLU A 38 -18.48 -3.26 -30.55
CA GLU A 38 -19.09 -4.18 -29.57
C GLU A 38 -18.71 -5.64 -29.83
N ALA A 39 -18.63 -6.04 -31.09
CA ALA A 39 -18.20 -7.37 -31.54
C ALA A 39 -17.73 -7.32 -32.99
N ILE A 40 -16.85 -8.26 -33.37
CA ILE A 40 -16.30 -8.39 -34.73
C ILE A 40 -16.66 -9.78 -35.28
N PRO A 41 -16.98 -9.94 -36.57
CA PRO A 41 -17.14 -11.25 -37.19
C PRO A 41 -15.92 -12.16 -36.96
N PRO A 42 -16.09 -13.46 -36.66
CA PRO A 42 -14.97 -14.37 -36.33
C PRO A 42 -13.87 -14.44 -37.40
N GLU A 43 -14.24 -14.32 -38.67
CA GLU A 43 -13.30 -14.31 -39.80
C GLU A 43 -12.40 -13.06 -39.78
N GLN A 44 -12.99 -11.89 -39.52
CA GLN A 44 -12.24 -10.64 -39.38
C GLN A 44 -11.39 -10.62 -38.09
N LEU A 45 -11.88 -11.21 -37.00
CA LEU A 45 -11.11 -11.35 -35.77
C LEU A 45 -9.90 -12.27 -35.98
N THR A 46 -10.09 -13.39 -36.67
CA THR A 46 -8.99 -14.31 -37.02
C THR A 46 -7.94 -13.61 -37.88
N LEU A 47 -8.37 -12.80 -38.84
CA LEU A 47 -7.50 -12.01 -39.71
C LEU A 47 -6.78 -10.90 -38.95
N LEU A 48 -7.46 -10.18 -38.06
CA LEU A 48 -6.88 -9.14 -37.21
C LEU A 48 -5.80 -9.69 -36.27
N LEU A 49 -5.96 -10.92 -35.81
CA LEU A 49 -4.99 -11.58 -34.93
C LEU A 49 -3.92 -12.38 -35.72
N SER A 50 -3.99 -12.42 -37.06
CA SER A 50 -3.12 -13.28 -37.89
C SER A 50 -1.62 -12.89 -37.85
N GLY A 51 -1.32 -11.60 -37.70
CA GLY A 51 0.02 -11.05 -37.56
C GLY A 51 0.50 -10.88 -36.12
N ILE A 52 -0.31 -11.30 -35.14
CA ILE A 52 0.04 -11.27 -33.72
C ILE A 52 0.73 -12.59 -33.33
N PRO A 53 1.84 -12.57 -32.57
CA PRO A 53 2.53 -13.77 -32.12
C PRO A 53 1.58 -14.73 -31.37
N ALA A 54 1.74 -16.03 -31.60
CA ALA A 54 0.84 -17.06 -31.07
C ALA A 54 0.93 -17.22 -29.54
N GLU A 55 2.03 -16.76 -28.96
CA GLU A 55 2.35 -16.78 -27.53
C GLU A 55 1.81 -15.58 -26.74
N TRP A 56 1.27 -14.55 -27.40
CA TRP A 56 0.71 -13.39 -26.72
C TRP A 56 -0.57 -13.74 -25.97
N ASP A 57 -0.61 -13.40 -24.69
CA ASP A 57 -1.81 -13.43 -23.87
C ASP A 57 -2.46 -12.04 -23.78
N LEU A 58 -3.52 -11.92 -22.96
CA LEU A 58 -4.27 -10.69 -22.80
C LEU A 58 -3.43 -9.52 -22.29
N VAL A 59 -2.36 -9.79 -21.54
CA VAL A 59 -1.45 -8.79 -20.98
C VAL A 59 -0.60 -8.17 -22.08
N GLU A 60 -0.06 -8.97 -23.01
CA GLU A 60 0.69 -8.43 -24.15
C GLU A 60 -0.22 -7.68 -25.12
N LEU A 61 -1.43 -8.19 -25.39
CA LEU A 61 -2.39 -7.52 -26.26
C LEU A 61 -2.88 -6.19 -25.66
N ALA A 62 -3.03 -6.11 -24.33
CA ALA A 62 -3.41 -4.88 -23.63
C ALA A 62 -2.38 -3.74 -23.74
N GLN A 63 -1.17 -4.00 -24.25
CA GLN A 63 -0.14 -2.97 -24.49
C GLN A 63 -0.25 -2.30 -25.89
N VAL A 64 -1.04 -2.91 -26.77
CA VAL A 64 -1.30 -2.42 -28.14
C VAL A 64 -2.77 -2.02 -28.35
N LEU A 65 -3.64 -2.30 -27.38
CA LEU A 65 -5.02 -1.83 -27.33
C LEU A 65 -5.15 -0.59 -26.44
N ASP A 66 -5.96 0.37 -26.87
CA ASP A 66 -6.34 1.52 -26.06
C ASP A 66 -7.44 1.12 -25.06
N GLN A 67 -7.04 0.91 -23.80
CA GLN A 67 -7.88 0.39 -22.72
C GLN A 67 -9.05 1.31 -22.37
N GLU A 68 -8.94 2.62 -22.64
CA GLU A 68 -10.02 3.58 -22.36
C GLU A 68 -11.19 3.43 -23.36
N THR A 69 -10.95 2.74 -24.48
CA THR A 69 -11.91 2.62 -25.58
C THR A 69 -12.45 1.20 -25.78
N LEU A 70 -12.02 0.24 -24.96
CA LEU A 70 -12.39 -1.18 -25.07
C LEU A 70 -13.73 -1.47 -24.40
N THR A 71 -14.71 -1.99 -25.16
CA THR A 71 -16.02 -2.40 -24.62
C THR A 71 -15.94 -3.77 -23.93
N GLU A 72 -16.78 -4.01 -22.92
CA GLU A 72 -16.81 -5.28 -22.17
C GLU A 72 -17.14 -6.49 -23.07
N SER A 73 -18.06 -6.32 -24.03
CA SER A 73 -18.46 -7.37 -24.97
C SER A 73 -17.32 -7.77 -25.91
N PHE A 74 -16.57 -6.78 -26.41
CA PHE A 74 -15.45 -7.03 -27.30
C PHE A 74 -14.25 -7.60 -26.54
N ALA A 75 -14.00 -7.13 -25.31
CA ALA A 75 -12.99 -7.73 -24.42
C ALA A 75 -13.28 -9.21 -24.16
N HIS A 76 -14.55 -9.58 -23.94
CA HIS A 76 -14.95 -10.97 -23.75
C HIS A 76 -14.72 -11.81 -25.02
N GLN A 77 -15.07 -11.30 -26.19
CA GLN A 77 -14.84 -11.98 -27.47
C GLN A 77 -13.34 -12.20 -27.76
N LEU A 78 -12.51 -11.20 -27.48
CA LEU A 78 -11.06 -11.27 -27.62
C LEU A 78 -10.44 -12.31 -26.66
N THR A 79 -10.92 -12.34 -25.41
CA THR A 79 -10.51 -13.31 -24.39
C THR A 79 -10.80 -14.75 -24.86
N GLN A 80 -12.03 -15.02 -25.33
CA GLN A 80 -12.40 -16.34 -25.83
C GLN A 80 -11.53 -16.81 -27.00
N GLU A 81 -11.22 -15.91 -27.94
CA GLU A 81 -10.41 -16.25 -29.12
C GLU A 81 -8.92 -16.46 -28.76
N ILE A 82 -8.37 -15.69 -27.83
CA ILE A 82 -7.01 -15.88 -27.32
C ILE A 82 -6.90 -17.19 -26.54
N ASP A 83 -7.86 -17.50 -25.69
CA ASP A 83 -7.89 -18.78 -24.96
C ASP A 83 -8.04 -19.97 -25.90
N ARG A 84 -8.74 -19.81 -27.04
CA ARG A 84 -8.76 -20.78 -28.13
C ARG A 84 -7.41 -20.97 -28.80
N ARG A 85 -6.72 -19.88 -29.13
CA ARG A 85 -5.39 -19.91 -29.75
C ARG A 85 -4.33 -20.53 -28.84
N LEU A 86 -4.39 -20.28 -27.54
CA LEU A 86 -3.46 -20.81 -26.54
C LEU A 86 -3.80 -22.24 -26.09
N GLY A 87 -4.82 -22.88 -26.69
CA GLY A 87 -5.22 -24.26 -26.37
C GLY A 87 -5.84 -24.41 -24.97
N ARG A 88 -6.30 -23.32 -24.36
CA ARG A 88 -6.90 -23.30 -23.01
C ARG A 88 -8.36 -23.78 -23.00
N THR A 89 -8.97 -23.98 -24.16
CA THR A 89 -10.38 -24.41 -24.34
C THR A 89 -10.59 -25.92 -24.46
N ALA A 90 -9.55 -26.75 -24.41
CA ALA A 90 -9.70 -28.21 -24.38
C ALA A 90 -10.22 -28.69 -23.01
N GLY A 91 -11.51 -28.47 -22.77
CA GLY A 91 -12.22 -28.86 -21.55
C GLY A 91 -13.69 -28.43 -21.44
N ILE A 92 -14.21 -27.63 -22.38
CA ILE A 92 -15.55 -27.03 -22.24
C ILE A 92 -16.62 -27.69 -23.15
N GLU A 93 -16.24 -28.44 -24.19
CA GLU A 93 -17.19 -28.92 -25.22
C GLU A 93 -18.13 -30.07 -24.80
N ASN A 94 -18.06 -30.62 -23.58
CA ASN A 94 -18.99 -31.65 -23.11
C ASN A 94 -20.04 -31.16 -22.09
N ARG A 95 -20.38 -29.86 -22.08
CA ARG A 95 -21.47 -29.31 -21.26
C ARG A 95 -22.60 -28.63 -22.03
N GLU A 96 -22.70 -28.83 -23.34
CA GLU A 96 -23.85 -28.40 -24.13
C GLU A 96 -24.92 -29.49 -24.20
N SER A 97 -25.61 -29.71 -23.08
CA SER A 97 -26.93 -30.35 -23.02
C SER A 97 -27.56 -29.99 -21.68
N GLY A 98 -27.94 -28.73 -21.51
CA GLY A 98 -28.74 -28.31 -20.36
C GLY A 98 -28.35 -26.99 -19.69
N ILE A 99 -28.10 -25.92 -20.46
CA ILE A 99 -28.21 -24.55 -19.92
C ILE A 99 -28.93 -23.68 -20.95
N GLY A 100 -30.23 -23.94 -21.09
CA GLY A 100 -31.17 -22.91 -21.52
C GLY A 100 -31.48 -22.02 -20.33
N GLU A 101 -31.42 -20.71 -20.55
CA GLU A 101 -32.04 -19.65 -19.76
C GLU A 101 -31.85 -19.72 -18.24
N ARG A 102 -30.86 -18.98 -17.73
CA ARG A 102 -31.08 -18.26 -16.46
C ARG A 102 -30.80 -16.79 -16.65
N CYS A 103 -31.85 -16.16 -17.18
CA CYS A 103 -32.25 -14.81 -16.81
C CYS A 103 -32.04 -14.57 -15.32
N PHE A 104 -31.62 -13.36 -14.97
CA PHE A 104 -31.59 -12.82 -13.62
C PHE A 104 -32.88 -13.20 -12.89
N THR A 105 -32.79 -14.16 -11.98
CA THR A 105 -33.86 -14.48 -11.04
C THR A 105 -33.26 -14.50 -9.65
N ASN A 106 -33.94 -13.79 -8.75
CA ASN A 106 -33.61 -13.64 -7.33
C ASN A 106 -33.13 -14.97 -6.72
N GLY A 107 -31.82 -15.08 -6.51
CA GLY A 107 -31.19 -16.24 -5.89
C GLY A 107 -29.80 -15.84 -5.42
N SER A 108 -29.55 -15.98 -4.12
CA SER A 108 -28.29 -15.65 -3.46
C SER A 108 -27.09 -16.20 -4.25
N PRO A 109 -25.97 -15.45 -4.35
CA PRO A 109 -24.79 -15.90 -5.08
C PRO A 109 -24.33 -17.27 -4.57
N LEU A 110 -24.00 -18.18 -5.50
CA LEU A 110 -23.41 -19.48 -5.17
C LEU A 110 -22.20 -19.22 -4.23
N PRO A 111 -22.11 -19.92 -3.10
CA PRO A 111 -21.05 -19.65 -2.12
C PRO A 111 -19.70 -19.91 -2.76
N LEU A 112 -18.81 -18.92 -2.69
CA LEU A 112 -17.42 -19.03 -3.10
C LEU A 112 -16.75 -20.17 -2.32
N ASP A 113 -16.38 -21.24 -3.00
CA ASP A 113 -15.58 -22.32 -2.41
C ASP A 113 -14.10 -21.94 -2.44
N VAL A 114 -13.67 -21.33 -1.33
CA VAL A 114 -12.29 -20.84 -1.14
C VAL A 114 -11.27 -21.97 -1.23
N PHE A 115 -11.64 -23.22 -0.92
CA PHE A 115 -10.73 -24.35 -0.97
C PHE A 115 -10.52 -24.83 -2.40
N ASN A 116 -11.58 -24.90 -3.20
CA ASN A 116 -11.47 -25.24 -4.62
C ASN A 116 -10.70 -24.16 -5.40
N LEU A 117 -10.99 -22.88 -5.18
CA LEU A 117 -10.23 -21.78 -5.77
C LEU A 117 -8.74 -21.86 -5.41
N ARG A 118 -8.40 -22.16 -4.15
CA ARG A 118 -7.01 -22.37 -3.72
C ARG A 118 -6.35 -23.52 -4.49
N ASN A 119 -7.03 -24.66 -4.62
CA ASN A 119 -6.47 -25.81 -5.32
C ASN A 119 -6.24 -25.51 -6.81
N GLU A 120 -7.16 -24.78 -7.45
CA GLU A 120 -7.01 -24.31 -8.84
C GLU A 120 -5.80 -23.38 -8.99
N VAL A 121 -5.70 -22.34 -8.15
CA VAL A 121 -4.58 -21.38 -8.18
C VAL A 121 -3.23 -22.06 -7.94
N ILE A 122 -3.15 -22.99 -6.98
CA ILE A 122 -1.93 -23.74 -6.71
C ILE A 122 -1.56 -24.63 -7.90
N SER A 123 -2.54 -25.30 -8.50
CA SER A 123 -2.33 -26.15 -9.68
C SER A 123 -1.82 -25.36 -10.89
N ASP A 124 -2.37 -24.17 -11.12
CA ASP A 124 -1.96 -23.28 -12.20
C ASP A 124 -0.55 -22.75 -11.98
N TYR A 125 -0.25 -22.29 -10.76
CA TYR A 125 1.08 -21.83 -10.41
C TYR A 125 2.14 -22.94 -10.51
N ARG A 126 1.78 -24.16 -10.10
CA ARG A 126 2.64 -25.35 -10.25
C ARG A 126 2.95 -25.63 -11.72
N ARG A 127 1.92 -25.69 -12.59
CA ARG A 127 2.10 -25.88 -14.04
C ARG A 127 2.97 -24.80 -14.66
N TYR A 128 2.78 -23.55 -14.25
CA TYR A 128 3.59 -22.43 -14.70
C TYR A 128 5.07 -22.64 -14.34
N ILE A 129 5.40 -22.91 -13.07
CA ILE A 129 6.79 -23.14 -12.65
C ILE A 129 7.39 -24.36 -13.36
N GLU A 130 6.67 -25.47 -13.41
CA GLU A 130 7.14 -26.70 -14.05
C GLU A 130 7.45 -26.49 -15.55
N SER A 131 6.74 -25.57 -16.23
CA SER A 131 7.01 -25.25 -17.64
C SER A 131 8.41 -24.66 -17.90
N PHE A 132 9.03 -24.01 -16.90
CA PHE A 132 10.38 -23.46 -17.01
C PHE A 132 11.47 -24.47 -16.60
N LEU A 133 11.11 -25.60 -15.98
CA LEU A 133 12.05 -26.58 -15.46
C LEU A 133 12.33 -27.67 -16.50
N ARG A 134 13.40 -27.49 -17.28
CA ARG A 134 13.95 -28.55 -18.15
C ARG A 134 15.20 -29.16 -17.53
N ILE A 135 15.01 -30.18 -16.69
CA ILE A 135 16.11 -30.84 -15.98
C ILE A 135 16.54 -32.08 -16.75
N ARG A 136 17.81 -32.14 -17.16
CA ARG A 136 18.35 -33.28 -17.95
C ARG A 136 18.89 -34.43 -17.08
N ASP A 137 19.22 -34.13 -15.83
CA ASP A 137 19.73 -35.14 -14.88
C ASP A 137 18.55 -35.79 -14.15
N PRO A 138 18.35 -37.12 -14.28
CA PRO A 138 17.22 -37.81 -13.67
C PRO A 138 17.18 -37.73 -12.14
N LYS A 139 18.34 -37.64 -11.48
CA LYS A 139 18.41 -37.53 -10.01
C LYS A 139 17.98 -36.16 -9.55
N VAL A 140 18.36 -35.11 -10.28
CA VAL A 140 17.98 -33.73 -9.99
C VAL A 140 16.49 -33.52 -10.29
N GLU A 141 15.99 -34.09 -11.38
CA GLU A 141 14.57 -34.05 -11.74
C GLU A 141 13.73 -34.71 -10.64
N GLN A 142 14.12 -35.89 -10.19
CA GLN A 142 13.42 -36.62 -9.13
C GLN A 142 13.45 -35.86 -7.79
N PHE A 143 14.58 -35.24 -7.44
CA PHE A 143 14.68 -34.38 -6.26
C PHE A 143 13.74 -33.17 -6.33
N VAL A 144 13.73 -32.46 -7.46
CA VAL A 144 12.89 -31.27 -7.65
C VAL A 144 11.41 -31.63 -7.60
N HIS A 145 10.98 -32.70 -8.27
CA HIS A 145 9.61 -33.19 -8.17
C HIS A 145 9.21 -33.53 -6.74
N GLN A 146 10.10 -34.17 -5.98
CA GLN A 146 9.83 -34.51 -4.58
C GLN A 146 9.69 -33.27 -3.69
N GLU A 147 10.49 -32.23 -3.89
CA GLU A 147 10.36 -30.97 -3.13
C GLU A 147 9.11 -30.17 -3.53
N LEU A 148 8.71 -30.20 -4.81
CA LEU A 148 7.45 -29.64 -5.28
C LEU A 148 6.24 -30.35 -4.66
N GLU A 149 6.25 -31.68 -4.61
CA GLU A 149 5.18 -32.46 -3.98
C GLU A 149 5.07 -32.24 -2.48
N ARG A 150 6.19 -31.97 -1.80
CA ARG A 150 6.19 -31.59 -0.38
C ARG A 150 5.53 -30.23 -0.11
N GLY A 151 5.13 -29.50 -1.15
CA GLY A 151 4.42 -28.23 -1.03
C GLY A 151 5.30 -27.10 -0.49
N GLN A 152 6.63 -27.19 -0.61
CA GLN A 152 7.53 -26.13 -0.11
C GLN A 152 7.31 -24.78 -0.82
N LEU A 153 6.82 -24.79 -2.06
CA LEU A 153 6.53 -23.58 -2.81
C LEU A 153 5.16 -22.96 -2.49
N TRP A 154 4.22 -23.73 -1.92
CA TRP A 154 2.88 -23.26 -1.60
C TRP A 154 2.48 -23.74 -0.20
N THR A 155 2.57 -22.83 0.76
CA THR A 155 2.12 -23.10 2.13
C THR A 155 0.62 -23.31 2.20
N ASP A 156 0.17 -24.04 3.23
CA ASP A 156 -1.25 -24.18 3.49
C ASP A 156 -1.91 -22.82 3.71
N PRO A 157 -3.18 -22.66 3.28
CA PRO A 157 -3.86 -21.38 3.37
C PRO A 157 -3.96 -20.99 4.83
N LEU A 158 -3.47 -19.79 5.14
CA LEU A 158 -3.60 -19.23 6.48
C LEU A 158 -5.08 -18.87 6.70
N LEU A 159 -5.83 -19.79 7.29
CA LEU A 159 -7.18 -19.53 7.79
C LEU A 159 -7.06 -18.70 9.07
N GLN A 160 -7.10 -17.39 8.91
CA GLN A 160 -7.12 -16.46 10.03
C GLN A 160 -8.53 -15.90 10.22
N LEU A 161 -9.12 -16.16 11.39
CA LEU A 161 -10.30 -15.42 11.82
C LEU A 161 -9.87 -13.96 12.04
N ASN A 162 -10.50 -13.03 11.32
CA ASN A 162 -10.27 -11.60 11.49
C ASN A 162 -11.44 -11.02 12.30
N PRO A 163 -11.41 -11.11 13.65
CA PRO A 163 -12.46 -10.53 14.47
C PRO A 163 -12.57 -9.03 14.17
N SER A 164 -13.79 -8.51 14.16
CA SER A 164 -14.01 -7.08 13.96
C SER A 164 -13.32 -6.30 15.08
N TYR A 165 -12.58 -5.25 14.69
CA TYR A 165 -11.97 -4.36 15.66
C TYR A 165 -13.03 -3.72 16.54
N LYS A 166 -12.70 -3.53 17.83
CA LYS A 166 -13.58 -2.85 18.77
C LYS A 166 -13.94 -1.47 18.24
N GLN A 167 -15.24 -1.17 18.21
CA GLN A 167 -15.74 0.14 17.81
C GLN A 167 -15.39 1.19 18.87
N GLY A 168 -15.01 2.37 18.42
CA GLY A 168 -14.79 3.56 19.25
C GLY A 168 -15.88 4.60 19.03
N ALA A 169 -15.56 5.83 19.43
CA ALA A 169 -16.44 6.98 19.26
C ALA A 169 -16.62 7.40 17.79
N THR A 170 -17.77 8.00 17.52
CA THR A 170 -18.07 8.73 16.29
C THR A 170 -17.35 10.08 16.27
N ILE A 171 -17.22 10.67 15.07
CA ILE A 171 -16.67 12.03 14.95
C ILE A 171 -17.44 13.05 15.79
N HIS A 172 -18.77 12.96 15.81
CA HIS A 172 -19.61 13.88 16.56
C HIS A 172 -19.36 13.78 18.08
N GLU A 173 -19.27 12.57 18.63
CA GLU A 173 -18.94 12.34 20.04
C GLU A 173 -17.55 12.88 20.40
N LEU A 174 -16.57 12.73 19.50
CA LEU A 174 -15.21 13.23 19.71
C LEU A 174 -15.13 14.76 19.67
N ILE A 175 -15.91 15.41 18.80
CA ILE A 175 -16.04 16.88 18.74
C ILE A 175 -16.73 17.40 20.01
N GLN A 176 -17.84 16.79 20.42
CA GLN A 176 -18.55 17.17 21.65
C GLN A 176 -17.68 17.06 22.89
N ARG A 177 -16.80 16.04 22.95
CA ARG A 177 -15.82 15.86 24.03
C ARG A 177 -14.63 16.83 23.94
N GLY A 178 -14.55 17.65 22.90
CA GLY A 178 -13.43 18.56 22.65
C GLY A 178 -12.14 17.86 22.25
N VAL A 179 -12.20 16.58 21.87
CA VAL A 179 -11.03 15.81 21.40
C VAL A 179 -10.62 16.26 20.00
N LEU A 180 -11.60 16.49 19.13
CA LEU A 180 -11.39 16.95 17.76
C LEU A 180 -11.99 18.35 17.53
N HIS A 181 -11.40 19.10 16.60
CA HIS A 181 -11.89 20.39 16.14
C HIS A 181 -13.24 20.21 15.42
N PRO A 182 -14.22 21.12 15.57
CA PRO A 182 -15.52 20.99 14.91
C PRO A 182 -15.43 20.78 13.39
N ASP A 183 -14.51 21.49 12.73
CA ASP A 183 -14.32 21.37 11.28
C ASP A 183 -13.69 20.03 10.84
N CYS A 184 -13.26 19.16 11.76
CA CYS A 184 -12.88 17.79 11.38
C CYS A 184 -14.06 17.02 10.78
N GLU A 185 -15.31 17.33 11.18
CA GLU A 185 -16.51 16.70 10.61
C GLU A 185 -16.64 16.92 9.12
N ARG A 186 -16.09 18.03 8.60
CA ARG A 186 -16.03 18.30 7.17
C ARG A 186 -15.20 17.24 6.46
N TYR A 187 -13.97 17.02 6.90
CA TYR A 187 -13.03 16.09 6.24
C TYR A 187 -13.37 14.61 6.47
N PHE A 188 -14.04 14.28 7.57
CA PHE A 188 -14.38 12.89 7.94
C PHE A 188 -15.89 12.73 8.25
N PRO A 189 -16.78 13.02 7.30
CA PRO A 189 -18.22 13.09 7.56
C PRO A 189 -18.81 11.72 7.91
N GLY A 190 -19.56 11.65 9.01
CA GLY A 190 -20.25 10.42 9.42
C GLY A 190 -19.35 9.27 9.86
N PHE A 191 -18.04 9.51 10.06
CA PHE A 191 -17.11 8.45 10.44
C PHE A 191 -17.38 7.93 11.87
N ARG A 192 -17.43 6.61 11.99
CA ARG A 192 -17.25 5.89 13.27
C ARG A 192 -15.85 5.33 13.32
N PHE A 193 -15.07 5.78 14.29
CA PHE A 193 -13.69 5.33 14.44
C PHE A 193 -13.63 4.03 15.24
N ARG A 194 -12.55 3.29 15.05
CA ARG A 194 -12.21 2.11 15.85
C ARG A 194 -11.56 2.56 17.16
N TYR A 195 -11.64 1.73 18.19
CA TYR A 195 -11.14 2.05 19.52
C TYR A 195 -9.66 2.46 19.51
N HIS A 196 -8.81 1.76 18.76
CA HIS A 196 -7.39 2.11 18.64
C HIS A 196 -7.15 3.45 17.94
N GLN A 197 -8.04 3.87 17.04
CA GLN A 197 -7.98 5.18 16.40
C GLN A 197 -8.33 6.27 17.40
N GLU A 198 -9.42 6.12 18.15
CA GLU A 198 -9.78 7.03 19.25
C GLU A 198 -8.64 7.18 20.26
N GLN A 199 -8.01 6.07 20.66
CA GLN A 199 -6.89 6.12 21.59
C GLN A 199 -5.69 6.90 21.04
N ALA A 200 -5.41 6.78 19.74
CA ALA A 200 -4.37 7.56 19.08
C ALA A 200 -4.69 9.06 19.06
N PHE A 201 -5.97 9.43 18.88
CA PHE A 201 -6.41 10.83 18.92
C PHE A 201 -6.20 11.42 20.31
N LEU A 202 -6.57 10.69 21.36
CA LEU A 202 -6.36 11.10 22.74
C LEU A 202 -4.87 11.23 23.08
N ALA A 203 -4.02 10.32 22.59
CA ALA A 203 -2.57 10.41 22.77
C ALA A 203 -1.98 11.64 22.05
N ALA A 204 -2.40 11.88 20.80
CA ALA A 204 -1.99 13.06 20.04
C ALA A 204 -2.44 14.37 20.71
N GLN A 205 -3.66 14.41 21.26
CA GLN A 205 -4.16 15.57 22.02
C GLN A 205 -3.28 15.88 23.23
N ARG A 206 -2.81 14.84 23.95
CA ARG A 206 -1.86 14.97 25.06
C ARG A 206 -0.42 15.25 24.63
N GLN A 207 -0.15 15.35 23.33
CA GLN A 207 1.19 15.54 22.76
C GLN A 207 2.15 14.40 23.13
N GLU A 208 1.62 13.17 23.25
CA GLU A 208 2.39 11.99 23.61
C GLU A 208 2.80 11.20 22.35
N PRO A 209 4.09 10.84 22.18
CA PRO A 209 4.52 9.99 21.08
C PRO A 209 4.03 8.55 21.29
N TYR A 210 3.59 7.91 20.21
CA TYR A 210 3.05 6.55 20.28
C TYR A 210 3.46 5.72 19.07
N VAL A 211 3.47 4.39 19.28
CA VAL A 211 3.59 3.41 18.20
C VAL A 211 2.35 2.54 18.20
N LEU A 212 1.63 2.56 17.08
CA LEU A 212 0.46 1.74 16.85
C LEU A 212 0.86 0.42 16.17
N THR A 213 0.48 -0.70 16.79
CA THR A 213 0.67 -2.03 16.19
C THR A 213 -0.66 -2.73 16.00
N THR A 214 -1.16 -2.80 14.77
CA THR A 214 -2.46 -3.39 14.44
C THR A 214 -2.41 -4.09 13.09
N GLY A 215 -3.27 -5.08 12.85
CA GLY A 215 -3.28 -5.83 11.59
C GLY A 215 -3.50 -4.95 10.35
N THR A 216 -3.23 -5.51 9.17
CA THR A 216 -3.59 -4.90 7.89
C THR A 216 -5.09 -4.62 7.82
N GLY A 217 -5.50 -3.59 7.08
CA GLY A 217 -6.91 -3.20 6.94
C GLY A 217 -7.57 -2.58 8.19
N SER A 218 -6.85 -2.40 9.30
CA SER A 218 -7.41 -1.77 10.53
C SER A 218 -7.61 -0.26 10.44
N GLY A 219 -7.25 0.37 9.31
CA GLY A 219 -7.22 1.82 9.15
C GLY A 219 -6.16 2.50 10.00
N LYS A 220 -4.92 1.99 9.99
CA LYS A 220 -3.77 2.60 10.70
C LYS A 220 -3.54 4.05 10.31
N SER A 221 -3.69 4.38 9.03
CA SER A 221 -3.46 5.74 8.52
C SER A 221 -4.28 6.79 9.27
N MET A 222 -5.54 6.48 9.59
CA MET A 222 -6.43 7.39 10.31
C MET A 222 -5.88 7.82 11.68
N THR A 223 -5.06 6.98 12.31
CA THR A 223 -4.50 7.28 13.64
C THR A 223 -3.58 8.48 13.65
N TYR A 224 -2.91 8.79 12.53
CA TYR A 224 -2.10 10.01 12.39
C TYR A 224 -2.73 11.04 11.45
N VAL A 225 -3.53 10.63 10.44
CA VAL A 225 -4.21 11.58 9.53
C VAL A 225 -5.18 12.48 10.31
N VAL A 226 -6.06 11.91 11.13
CA VAL A 226 -7.08 12.70 11.84
C VAL A 226 -6.43 13.69 12.82
N PRO A 227 -5.45 13.31 13.67
CA PRO A 227 -4.75 14.28 14.51
C PRO A 227 -4.01 15.37 13.75
N LEU A 228 -3.47 15.09 12.56
CA LEU A 228 -2.83 16.11 11.73
C LEU A 228 -3.83 17.15 11.23
N PHE A 229 -4.99 16.72 10.77
CA PHE A 229 -6.07 17.63 10.37
C PHE A 229 -6.60 18.42 11.57
N ASP A 230 -6.83 17.78 12.71
CA ASP A 230 -7.22 18.48 13.96
C ASP A 230 -6.22 19.58 14.32
N ASP A 231 -4.93 19.27 14.30
CA ASP A 231 -3.88 20.23 14.64
C ASP A 231 -3.82 21.40 13.63
N LEU A 232 -3.87 21.13 12.33
CA LEU A 232 -3.86 22.18 11.29
C LEU A 232 -5.11 23.05 11.29
N LEU A 233 -6.26 22.50 11.71
CA LEU A 233 -7.49 23.27 11.88
C LEU A 233 -7.45 24.17 13.11
N ARG A 234 -6.80 23.72 14.19
CA ARG A 234 -6.56 24.53 15.39
C ARG A 234 -5.50 25.61 15.19
N HIS A 235 -4.63 25.43 14.19
CA HIS A 235 -3.49 26.30 13.89
C HIS A 235 -3.50 26.77 12.42
N PRO A 236 -4.50 27.56 11.99
CA PRO A 236 -4.60 28.06 10.62
C PRO A 236 -3.46 29.02 10.23
N GLU A 237 -2.71 29.54 11.19
CA GLU A 237 -1.54 30.41 11.00
C GLU A 237 -0.29 29.69 10.50
N VAL A 238 -0.27 28.35 10.54
CA VAL A 238 0.84 27.53 10.05
C VAL A 238 0.99 27.77 8.54
N ASN A 239 2.21 28.10 8.11
CA ASN A 239 2.51 28.42 6.69
C ASN A 239 3.66 27.59 6.11
N GLY A 240 4.28 26.72 6.93
CA GLY A 240 5.33 25.80 6.50
C GLY A 240 5.00 24.33 6.76
N VAL A 241 6.03 23.49 6.68
CA VAL A 241 5.90 22.06 6.96
C VAL A 241 5.58 21.84 8.43
N ARG A 242 4.36 21.39 8.70
CA ARG A 242 3.88 20.99 10.02
C ARG A 242 4.21 19.53 10.33
N ALA A 243 4.16 18.68 9.31
CA ALA A 243 4.34 17.24 9.44
C ALA A 243 5.18 16.66 8.29
N ILE A 244 6.10 15.77 8.65
CA ILE A 244 6.85 14.94 7.70
C ILE A 244 6.40 13.48 7.89
N LEU A 245 5.87 12.88 6.84
CA LEU A 245 5.45 11.47 6.81
C LEU A 245 6.47 10.69 5.99
N VAL A 246 7.14 9.74 6.64
CA VAL A 246 8.20 8.93 6.07
C VAL A 246 7.67 7.53 5.81
N TYR A 247 7.72 7.11 4.55
CA TYR A 247 7.31 5.79 4.09
C TYR A 247 8.51 4.99 3.59
N PRO A 248 8.47 3.65 3.65
CA PRO A 248 9.57 2.82 3.14
C PRO A 248 9.59 2.71 1.61
N MET A 249 8.45 2.96 0.93
CA MET A 249 8.30 2.74 -0.51
C MET A 249 7.48 3.85 -1.17
N ASN A 250 7.86 4.27 -2.38
CA ASN A 250 7.13 5.30 -3.14
C ASN A 250 5.68 4.90 -3.48
N ALA A 251 5.42 3.60 -3.68
CA ALA A 251 4.06 3.11 -3.92
C ALA A 251 3.12 3.45 -2.75
N LEU A 252 3.60 3.35 -1.50
CA LEU A 252 2.84 3.76 -0.32
C LEU A 252 2.65 5.28 -0.29
N ILE A 253 3.67 6.05 -0.68
CA ILE A 253 3.56 7.52 -0.78
C ILE A 253 2.47 7.91 -1.78
N ASN A 254 2.43 7.25 -2.94
CA ASN A 254 1.43 7.48 -4.00
C ASN A 254 0.01 7.13 -3.53
N SER A 255 -0.16 5.95 -2.94
CA SER A 255 -1.45 5.54 -2.38
C SER A 255 -1.92 6.51 -1.30
N GLN A 256 -1.03 6.94 -0.39
CA GLN A 256 -1.42 7.85 0.69
C GLN A 256 -1.70 9.25 0.18
N LYS A 257 -0.97 9.74 -0.82
CA LYS A 257 -1.26 11.03 -1.47
C LYS A 257 -2.67 11.04 -2.08
N GLN A 258 -3.03 9.98 -2.80
CA GLN A 258 -4.38 9.82 -3.35
C GLN A 258 -5.46 9.83 -2.25
N GLU A 259 -5.21 9.18 -1.11
CA GLU A 259 -6.13 9.24 0.03
C GLU A 259 -6.25 10.65 0.62
N PHE A 260 -5.12 11.38 0.79
CA PHE A 260 -5.17 12.79 1.20
C PHE A 260 -5.96 13.65 0.21
N ASP A 261 -5.76 13.44 -1.10
CA ASP A 261 -6.44 14.21 -2.14
C ASP A 261 -7.96 14.01 -2.07
N LYS A 262 -8.44 12.78 -1.87
CA LYS A 262 -9.87 12.50 -1.65
C LYS A 262 -10.45 13.29 -0.47
N PHE A 263 -9.70 13.42 0.63
CA PHE A 263 -10.16 14.22 1.78
C PHE A 263 -10.20 15.72 1.47
N LEU A 264 -9.27 16.22 0.65
CA LEU A 264 -9.14 17.64 0.32
C LEU A 264 -10.06 18.08 -0.82
N GLU A 265 -10.34 17.22 -1.80
CA GLU A 265 -11.23 17.49 -2.95
C GLU A 265 -12.65 17.87 -2.51
N ASN A 266 -13.12 17.30 -1.39
CA ASN A 266 -14.40 17.65 -0.80
C ASN A 266 -14.44 19.10 -0.27
N PHE A 267 -13.29 19.79 -0.18
CA PHE A 267 -13.15 21.13 0.42
C PHE A 267 -12.19 22.03 -0.37
N PRO A 268 -12.61 22.60 -1.52
CA PRO A 268 -11.75 23.39 -2.41
C PRO A 268 -11.18 24.68 -1.79
N HIS A 269 -11.70 25.13 -0.64
CA HIS A 269 -11.22 26.31 0.10
C HIS A 269 -10.37 25.97 1.32
N THR A 270 -9.93 24.71 1.47
CA THR A 270 -9.02 24.33 2.55
C THR A 270 -7.66 25.00 2.39
N HIS A 271 -7.09 25.46 3.50
CA HIS A 271 -5.69 25.90 3.53
C HIS A 271 -4.72 24.72 3.60
N ILE A 272 -5.18 23.51 3.95
CA ILE A 272 -4.33 22.34 4.14
C ILE A 272 -3.73 21.91 2.81
N ARG A 273 -2.39 21.83 2.74
CA ARG A 273 -1.64 21.45 1.55
C ARG A 273 -0.82 20.21 1.85
N VAL A 274 -0.93 19.21 0.99
CA VAL A 274 -0.21 17.93 1.09
C VAL A 274 0.55 17.73 -0.20
N GLU A 275 1.86 17.50 -0.11
CA GLU A 275 2.68 17.27 -1.31
C GLU A 275 3.65 16.11 -1.09
N GLN A 276 3.97 15.44 -2.19
CA GLN A 276 4.99 14.40 -2.23
C GLN A 276 6.33 15.01 -2.62
N TYR A 277 7.39 14.57 -1.96
CA TYR A 277 8.74 14.99 -2.26
C TYR A 277 9.67 13.79 -2.21
N THR A 278 9.91 13.21 -3.38
CA THR A 278 10.66 11.96 -3.59
C THR A 278 11.71 12.13 -4.70
N GLY A 279 12.23 11.01 -5.21
CA GLY A 279 13.09 11.01 -6.38
C GLY A 279 12.35 11.16 -7.71
N GLN A 280 11.02 11.00 -7.74
CA GLN A 280 10.22 10.83 -8.96
C GLN A 280 9.68 12.14 -9.53
N GLU A 281 9.55 13.18 -8.70
CA GLU A 281 9.03 14.48 -9.11
C GLU A 281 10.08 15.25 -9.92
N ASN A 282 9.62 15.93 -10.96
CA ASN A 282 10.46 16.77 -11.81
C ASN A 282 10.99 18.01 -11.06
N LEU A 283 12.01 18.65 -11.63
CA LEU A 283 12.64 19.83 -11.01
C LEU A 283 11.66 20.98 -10.80
N THR A 284 10.71 21.18 -11.72
CA THR A 284 9.71 22.24 -11.63
C THR A 284 8.84 22.07 -10.38
N LYS A 285 8.28 20.88 -10.17
CA LYS A 285 7.44 20.57 -9.01
C LYS A 285 8.24 20.64 -7.71
N LYS A 286 9.49 20.14 -7.72
CA LYS A 286 10.39 20.27 -6.57
C LYS A 286 10.66 21.73 -6.20
N THR A 287 10.92 22.57 -7.20
CA THR A 287 11.14 24.01 -7.00
C THR A 287 9.89 24.70 -6.46
N GLU A 288 8.71 24.35 -6.96
CA GLU A 288 7.43 24.85 -6.44
C GLU A 288 7.26 24.50 -4.96
N ILE A 289 7.50 23.24 -4.59
CA ILE A 289 7.42 22.76 -3.20
C ILE A 289 8.45 23.46 -2.30
N GLN A 290 9.69 23.64 -2.77
CA GLN A 290 10.74 24.32 -2.01
C GLN A 290 10.41 25.80 -1.76
N ASN A 291 9.84 26.48 -2.76
CA ASN A 291 9.47 27.89 -2.65
C ASN A 291 8.22 28.10 -1.80
N ASN A 292 7.24 27.19 -1.94
CA ASN A 292 5.97 27.20 -1.22
C ASN A 292 5.76 25.85 -0.51
N PRO A 293 6.42 25.63 0.64
CA PRO A 293 6.31 24.37 1.39
C PRO A 293 4.86 23.98 1.71
N PRO A 294 4.50 22.69 1.64
CA PRO A 294 3.19 22.19 2.06
C PRO A 294 3.09 22.14 3.59
N HIS A 295 1.88 21.97 4.11
CA HIS A 295 1.64 21.68 5.52
C HIS A 295 2.06 20.25 5.88
N ILE A 296 1.81 19.30 4.97
CA ILE A 296 2.12 17.88 5.12
C ILE A 296 3.02 17.44 3.98
N LEU A 297 4.22 16.95 4.32
CA LEU A 297 5.21 16.47 3.35
C LEU A 297 5.29 14.94 3.40
N LEU A 298 5.00 14.29 2.27
CA LEU A 298 5.13 12.84 2.12
C LEU A 298 6.48 12.53 1.46
N THR A 299 7.30 11.69 2.09
CA THR A 299 8.64 11.38 1.59
C THR A 299 9.10 9.98 1.99
N ASN A 300 10.29 9.58 1.53
CA ASN A 300 10.97 8.38 2.00
C ASN A 300 12.24 8.75 2.78
N TYR A 301 12.79 7.79 3.52
CA TYR A 301 13.93 8.05 4.40
C TYR A 301 15.20 8.49 3.64
N VAL A 302 15.39 8.03 2.41
CA VAL A 302 16.53 8.42 1.56
C VAL A 302 16.40 9.87 1.12
N MET A 303 15.19 10.28 0.71
CA MET A 303 14.97 11.66 0.30
C MET A 303 15.04 12.62 1.49
N LEU A 304 14.54 12.20 2.66
CA LEU A 304 14.71 12.97 3.89
C LEU A 304 16.19 13.15 4.27
N GLU A 305 17.03 12.13 4.10
CA GLU A 305 18.48 12.24 4.28
C GLU A 305 19.09 13.29 3.33
N LEU A 306 18.68 13.29 2.05
CA LEU A 306 19.13 14.29 1.09
C LEU A 306 18.68 15.70 1.46
N MET A 307 17.42 15.87 1.88
CA MET A 307 16.92 17.18 2.34
C MET A 307 17.70 17.68 3.56
N LEU A 308 18.15 16.78 4.43
CA LEU A 308 18.97 17.11 5.60
C LEU A 308 20.41 17.53 5.27
N THR A 309 20.89 17.33 4.04
CA THR A 309 22.26 17.71 3.64
C THR A 309 22.30 18.91 2.71
N ARG A 310 21.22 19.14 1.95
CA ARG A 310 21.14 20.19 0.93
C ARG A 310 20.55 21.48 1.49
N THR A 311 20.96 22.60 0.90
CA THR A 311 20.51 23.95 1.30
C THR A 311 19.16 24.32 0.70
N HIS A 312 18.83 23.85 -0.51
CA HIS A 312 17.60 24.24 -1.19
C HIS A 312 16.33 23.64 -0.55
N GLU A 313 16.45 22.48 0.11
CA GLU A 313 15.34 21.89 0.88
C GLU A 313 15.33 22.28 2.36
N GLU A 314 16.17 23.22 2.80
CA GLU A 314 16.27 23.61 4.21
C GLU A 314 14.91 24.03 4.78
N LYS A 315 14.08 24.76 4.01
CA LYS A 315 12.73 25.16 4.40
C LYS A 315 11.79 23.99 4.69
N LEU A 316 12.05 22.81 4.11
CA LEU A 316 11.22 21.61 4.30
C LEU A 316 11.54 20.88 5.61
N VAL A 317 12.78 20.97 6.10
CA VAL A 317 13.26 20.22 7.28
C VAL A 317 13.54 21.09 8.51
N VAL A 318 13.72 22.40 8.32
CA VAL A 318 13.93 23.40 9.39
C VAL A 318 12.73 24.36 9.46
N SER A 319 11.54 23.88 9.14
CA SER A 319 10.34 24.71 9.25
C SER A 319 10.10 25.10 10.72
N PRO A 320 9.83 26.38 11.03
CA PRO A 320 9.53 26.82 12.39
C PRO A 320 8.23 26.19 12.93
N ASP A 321 7.36 25.72 12.04
CA ASP A 321 6.07 25.11 12.39
C ASP A 321 6.16 23.59 12.57
N LEU A 322 7.30 22.98 12.24
CA LEU A 322 7.48 21.54 12.24
C LEU A 322 7.21 20.96 13.64
N LYS A 323 6.25 20.05 13.70
CA LYS A 323 5.78 19.43 14.94
C LYS A 323 5.72 17.92 14.85
N PHE A 324 5.27 17.35 13.74
CA PHE A 324 5.02 15.91 13.63
C PHE A 324 6.05 15.20 12.76
N LEU A 325 6.48 14.02 13.21
CA LEU A 325 7.22 13.06 12.41
C LEU A 325 6.51 11.71 12.45
N ILE A 326 5.99 11.27 11.31
CA ILE A 326 5.28 10.00 11.19
C ILE A 326 6.20 9.03 10.46
N LEU A 327 6.34 7.84 11.01
CA LEU A 327 7.09 6.74 10.40
C LEU A 327 6.13 5.57 10.19
N ASP A 328 5.75 5.36 8.93
CA ASP A 328 4.86 4.27 8.57
C ASP A 328 5.65 2.99 8.32
N GLU A 329 4.97 1.87 8.52
CA GLU A 329 5.51 0.53 8.44
C GLU A 329 6.85 0.34 9.15
N LEU A 330 6.90 0.73 10.43
CA LEU A 330 8.08 0.60 11.30
C LEU A 330 8.68 -0.81 11.32
N HIS A 331 7.91 -1.84 10.96
CA HIS A 331 8.42 -3.21 10.86
C HIS A 331 9.47 -3.37 9.76
N THR A 332 9.50 -2.49 8.76
CA THR A 332 10.47 -2.46 7.67
C THR A 332 11.82 -1.90 8.11
N TYR A 333 11.85 -1.02 9.12
CA TYR A 333 13.08 -0.41 9.63
C TYR A 333 13.77 -1.31 10.66
N ARG A 334 14.37 -2.41 10.20
CA ARG A 334 15.12 -3.36 11.03
C ARG A 334 16.59 -3.44 10.62
N GLY A 335 17.40 -4.02 11.50
CA GLY A 335 18.84 -4.20 11.27
C GLY A 335 19.54 -2.88 10.93
N ARG A 336 20.36 -2.90 9.87
CA ARG A 336 21.11 -1.72 9.39
C ARG A 336 20.18 -0.55 9.02
N GLN A 337 19.11 -0.80 8.28
CA GLN A 337 18.16 0.25 7.88
C GLN A 337 17.51 0.92 9.09
N GLY A 338 17.19 0.15 10.14
CA GLY A 338 16.67 0.71 11.40
C GLY A 338 17.67 1.64 12.10
N ALA A 339 18.96 1.33 12.04
CA ALA A 339 20.01 2.20 12.59
C ALA A 339 20.18 3.49 11.76
N ASP A 340 20.13 3.38 10.43
CA ASP A 340 20.21 4.53 9.51
C ASP A 340 19.04 5.49 9.77
N VAL A 341 17.81 4.97 9.87
CA VAL A 341 16.61 5.77 10.19
C VAL A 341 16.68 6.36 11.60
N ALA A 342 17.21 5.64 12.59
CA ALA A 342 17.40 6.19 13.94
C ALA A 342 18.36 7.40 13.94
N MET A 343 19.45 7.33 13.18
CA MET A 343 20.37 8.45 13.01
C MET A 343 19.76 9.60 12.22
N LEU A 344 18.95 9.29 11.20
CA LEU A 344 18.20 10.28 10.43
C LEU A 344 17.26 11.11 11.32
N ILE A 345 16.49 10.46 12.19
CA ILE A 345 15.57 11.13 13.13
C ILE A 345 16.35 12.07 14.06
N ARG A 346 17.49 11.63 14.59
CA ARG A 346 18.35 12.46 15.45
C ARG A 346 18.87 13.69 14.72
N LYS A 347 19.34 13.53 13.48
CA LYS A 347 19.79 14.63 12.63
C LYS A 347 18.65 15.61 12.33
N LEU A 348 17.45 15.11 12.03
CA LEU A 348 16.29 15.97 11.81
C LEU A 348 15.97 16.81 13.04
N ARG A 349 15.89 16.21 14.24
CA ARG A 349 15.62 16.95 15.47
C ARG A 349 16.71 17.97 15.80
N GLN A 350 17.97 17.60 15.60
CA GLN A 350 19.09 18.52 15.79
C GLN A 350 19.03 19.69 14.82
N ARG A 351 18.75 19.42 13.53
CA ARG A 351 18.71 20.46 12.49
C ARG A 351 17.49 21.36 12.60
N SER A 352 16.31 20.81 12.93
CA SER A 352 15.09 21.59 13.12
C SER A 352 15.08 22.39 14.43
N GLY A 353 15.84 21.92 15.44
CA GLY A 353 15.81 22.48 16.79
C GLY A 353 14.46 22.26 17.50
N LYS A 354 13.61 21.35 16.99
CA LYS A 354 12.26 21.09 17.50
C LYS A 354 12.18 19.76 18.25
N ASP A 355 11.35 19.73 19.28
CA ASP A 355 10.92 18.49 19.89
C ASP A 355 9.72 17.93 19.11
N LEU A 356 10.00 16.96 18.23
CA LEU A 356 9.01 16.41 17.31
C LEU A 356 8.13 15.37 17.99
N LEU A 357 6.81 15.51 17.84
CA LEU A 357 5.84 14.49 18.18
C LEU A 357 5.94 13.34 17.17
N CYS A 358 6.58 12.26 17.60
CA CYS A 358 6.89 11.13 16.73
C CYS A 358 5.82 10.04 16.85
N ILE A 359 5.26 9.66 15.71
CA ILE A 359 4.19 8.66 15.59
C ILE A 359 4.69 7.52 14.71
N GLY A 360 4.53 6.28 15.18
CA GLY A 360 4.91 5.08 14.45
C GLY A 360 3.70 4.21 14.14
N THR A 361 3.62 3.64 12.95
CA THR A 361 2.62 2.63 12.61
C THR A 361 3.28 1.36 12.11
N SER A 362 2.69 0.21 12.43
CA SER A 362 3.20 -1.09 11.99
C SER A 362 2.09 -2.11 11.85
N ALA A 363 1.98 -2.73 10.66
CA ALA A 363 1.02 -3.80 10.41
C ALA A 363 1.35 -5.10 11.14
N THR A 364 2.64 -5.44 11.16
CA THR A 364 3.13 -6.76 11.55
C THR A 364 4.47 -6.62 12.26
N MET A 365 4.43 -6.34 13.56
CA MET A 365 5.63 -6.57 14.37
C MET A 365 5.73 -8.07 14.66
N SER A 366 6.23 -8.82 13.67
CA SER A 366 6.53 -10.28 13.66
C SER A 366 5.34 -11.19 14.01
N THR A 367 4.81 -11.89 13.01
CA THR A 367 3.95 -13.08 13.18
C THR A 367 4.76 -14.37 13.22
N GLU A 368 5.99 -14.37 12.71
CA GLU A 368 6.89 -15.53 12.70
C GLU A 368 7.62 -15.70 14.04
N GLY A 369 7.64 -16.94 14.53
CA GLY A 369 8.26 -17.36 15.79
C GLY A 369 7.31 -17.49 16.98
N ASP A 370 7.79 -18.16 18.03
CA ASP A 370 7.07 -18.29 19.30
C ASP A 370 6.68 -16.93 19.88
N ARG A 371 5.62 -16.90 20.71
CA ARG A 371 5.10 -15.67 21.34
C ARG A 371 6.20 -14.83 22.02
N GLU A 372 7.25 -15.48 22.51
CA GLU A 372 8.42 -14.84 23.12
C GLU A 372 9.28 -14.10 22.09
N ASN A 373 9.60 -14.73 20.96
CA ASN A 373 10.41 -14.13 19.89
C ASN A 373 9.69 -12.93 19.24
N ARG A 374 8.35 -13.00 19.16
CA ARG A 374 7.50 -11.88 18.71
C ARG A 374 7.54 -10.68 19.65
N ARG A 375 7.53 -10.93 20.97
CA ARG A 375 7.69 -9.89 21.99
C ARG A 375 9.08 -9.25 21.93
N VAL A 376 10.11 -10.06 21.70
CA VAL A 376 11.50 -9.61 21.61
C VAL A 376 11.71 -8.72 20.37
N SER A 377 11.26 -9.16 19.19
CA SER A 377 11.39 -8.37 17.96
C SER A 377 10.55 -7.09 17.98
N ARG A 378 9.34 -7.11 18.60
CA ARG A 378 8.56 -5.91 18.95
C ARG A 378 9.37 -4.95 19.80
N THR A 379 9.95 -5.47 20.88
CA THR A 379 10.72 -4.69 21.84
C THR A 379 11.95 -4.06 21.20
N TYR A 380 12.67 -4.74 20.30
CA TYR A 380 13.86 -4.19 19.64
C TYR A 380 13.54 -3.05 18.67
N SER A 381 12.56 -3.21 17.78
CA SER A 381 12.16 -2.15 16.85
C SER A 381 11.59 -0.94 17.60
N LEU A 382 10.77 -1.16 18.63
CA LEU A 382 10.26 -0.09 19.49
C LEU A 382 11.40 0.56 20.29
N ARG A 383 12.31 -0.22 20.87
CA ARG A 383 13.45 0.29 21.62
C ARG A 383 14.40 1.09 20.74
N SER A 384 14.65 0.66 19.51
CA SER A 384 15.43 1.43 18.54
C SER A 384 14.75 2.77 18.23
N PHE A 385 13.44 2.75 17.99
CA PHE A 385 12.62 3.94 17.77
C PHE A 385 12.66 4.89 18.98
N TYR A 386 12.30 4.42 20.17
CA TYR A 386 12.31 5.22 21.40
C TYR A 386 13.72 5.68 21.84
N ASN A 387 14.77 4.89 21.56
CA ASN A 387 16.16 5.32 21.73
C ASN A 387 16.56 6.40 20.72
N ALA A 388 16.06 6.34 19.48
CA ALA A 388 16.23 7.40 18.50
C ALA A 388 15.50 8.68 18.95
N LEU A 389 14.35 8.52 19.62
CA LEU A 389 13.61 9.60 20.25
C LEU A 389 14.22 10.10 21.57
N GLY A 390 15.28 9.48 22.10
CA GLY A 390 15.85 9.88 23.41
C GLY A 390 14.86 9.74 24.57
N GLN A 391 13.78 8.98 24.39
CA GLN A 391 12.65 8.84 25.31
C GLN A 391 12.54 7.44 25.91
N TRP A 392 13.51 6.56 25.63
CA TRP A 392 13.58 5.27 26.30
C TRP A 392 14.01 5.47 27.77
N PRO A 393 13.27 4.91 28.76
CA PRO A 393 13.72 4.94 30.14
C PRO A 393 15.07 4.22 30.24
N SER A 394 16.12 4.93 30.61
CA SER A 394 17.41 4.33 30.89
C SER A 394 17.23 3.31 32.01
N ALA A 395 17.36 2.02 31.68
CA ALA A 395 17.48 0.99 32.69
C ALA A 395 18.76 1.30 33.48
N GLN A 396 18.61 1.80 34.72
CA GLN A 396 19.72 1.85 35.65
C GLN A 396 20.30 0.44 35.74
N GLY A 397 21.57 0.33 35.35
CA GLY A 397 22.25 -0.95 35.15
C GLY A 397 22.27 -1.78 36.42
N HIS A 398 21.90 -3.05 36.28
CA HIS A 398 22.38 -4.08 37.19
C HIS A 398 23.90 -4.25 36.95
N ARG A 399 24.71 -3.68 37.84
CA ARG A 399 26.04 -4.24 38.12
C ARG A 399 25.85 -5.34 39.18
N PRO A 400 26.42 -6.53 39.02
CA PRO A 400 26.42 -7.53 40.08
C PRO A 400 27.47 -7.11 41.13
N GLY A 401 27.05 -6.84 42.36
CA GLY A 401 27.98 -6.48 43.42
C GLY A 401 27.34 -6.05 44.74
N THR A 402 27.34 -7.00 45.68
CA THR A 402 27.36 -6.86 47.16
C THR A 402 26.15 -6.24 47.88
N SER A 403 25.55 -7.11 48.69
CA SER A 403 24.64 -6.87 49.81
C SER A 403 25.05 -5.72 50.74
N THR A 404 24.09 -4.85 51.09
CA THR A 404 23.84 -4.47 52.49
C THR A 404 22.44 -3.87 52.65
N THR A 405 21.74 -4.39 53.65
CA THR A 405 20.43 -4.03 54.16
C THR A 405 20.39 -2.60 54.71
N THR A 406 19.33 -1.83 54.43
CA THR A 406 18.62 -0.97 55.41
C THR A 406 17.40 -0.29 54.79
N ALA A 407 16.28 -0.39 55.51
CA ALA A 407 14.95 0.08 55.12
C ALA A 407 14.82 1.61 55.16
N LYS A 408 14.03 2.20 54.24
CA LYS A 408 13.27 3.45 54.43
C LYS A 408 12.28 3.73 53.29
N GLY A 409 10.98 3.57 53.59
CA GLY A 409 9.82 4.27 52.99
C GLY A 409 9.38 3.90 51.56
N PRO A 410 8.06 3.80 51.28
CA PRO A 410 7.57 3.60 49.92
C PRO A 410 7.79 4.90 49.12
N ARG A 411 8.81 4.93 48.27
CA ARG A 411 8.97 5.96 47.24
C ARG A 411 7.98 5.66 46.10
N PRO A 412 7.33 6.67 45.50
CA PRO A 412 6.37 6.46 44.43
C PRO A 412 7.12 5.92 43.21
N VAL A 413 6.88 4.65 42.88
CA VAL A 413 7.34 4.05 41.64
C VAL A 413 6.45 4.60 40.53
N LEU A 414 6.87 5.72 39.92
CA LEU A 414 6.33 6.21 38.65
C LEU A 414 6.74 5.24 37.54
N ARG A 415 6.03 4.11 37.45
CA ARG A 415 5.90 3.34 36.21
C ARG A 415 5.00 4.16 35.27
N GLN A 416 5.55 5.20 34.64
CA GLN A 416 4.94 5.71 33.41
C GLN A 416 5.19 4.66 32.31
N ARG A 417 4.29 3.67 32.26
CA ARG A 417 4.10 2.86 31.05
C ARG A 417 3.59 3.82 29.99
N LEU A 418 4.40 4.07 28.95
CA LEU A 418 3.90 4.65 27.71
C LEU A 418 2.71 3.80 27.22
N PRO A 419 1.60 4.42 26.79
CA PRO A 419 0.39 3.67 26.44
C PRO A 419 0.66 2.82 25.20
N PHE A 420 0.79 1.51 25.41
CA PHE A 420 0.63 0.54 24.34
C PHE A 420 -0.85 0.51 23.96
N LEU A 421 -1.17 0.99 22.77
CA LEU A 421 -2.51 0.89 22.22
C LEU A 421 -2.64 -0.48 21.55
N GLU A 422 -2.92 -1.50 22.37
CA GLU A 422 -3.35 -2.81 21.89
C GLU A 422 -4.84 -2.74 21.50
N THR A 423 -5.17 -3.36 20.36
CA THR A 423 -6.52 -3.42 19.77
C THR A 423 -7.49 -4.29 20.54
#